data_AF-D5BFN0-F1
#
_entry.id   AF-D5BFN0-F1
#
_cell.length_a   1.000
_cell.length_b   1.000
_cell.length_c   1.000
_cell.angle_alpha   90.00
_cell.angle_beta   90.00
_cell.angle_gamma   90.00
#
_symmetry.space_group_name_H-M   'P 1'
#
loop_
_entity.id
_entity.type
_entity.pdbx_description
1 polymer ?
#
loop_
_entity_poly.entity_id
_entity_poly.type
_entity_poly.pdbx_seq_one_letter_code
_entity_poly.pdbx_strand_id
1 'polypeptide(L)'
;MDYILQNIPEYQEASSQLDNRVQEWKNEIDAKRREISEIQTQLENERALLTKELLEEREEDIKYLQDQLTEYQQKRFGPGGDFILQKKQLIKPIQDQVFTAVQEIADRRNFDFIFDRTSEIGMIYAKSNYDMSDQVLRIITRAANREQIETRQDRRELRQAENRTVAQDSVVQARAQASENAKTERELYIEQRRRERDSLRAAKKAEFEARRERILKERKAAQDSIQAAREAAKQTKDTIN
;
A
#
# COMPACT_ATOMS: atom_id res chain seq x y z
N MET A 1 -18.68 14.66 -8.28
CA MET A 1 -18.70 13.22 -8.60
C MET A 1 -17.53 12.54 -7.92
N ASP A 2 -16.33 13.11 -8.04
CA ASP A 2 -15.10 12.54 -7.47
C ASP A 2 -15.20 12.23 -5.97
N TYR A 3 -15.76 13.15 -5.17
CA TYR A 3 -15.97 12.89 -3.74
C TYR A 3 -16.84 11.65 -3.47
N ILE A 4 -17.89 11.43 -4.27
CA ILE A 4 -18.77 10.27 -4.11
C ILE A 4 -17.97 9.00 -4.45
N LEU A 5 -17.28 8.99 -5.59
CA LEU A 5 -16.48 7.84 -6.02
C LEU A 5 -15.39 7.49 -5.00
N GLN A 6 -14.63 8.47 -4.52
CA GLN A 6 -13.52 8.24 -3.57
C GLN A 6 -13.97 7.67 -2.23
N ASN A 7 -15.23 7.88 -1.82
CA ASN A 7 -15.77 7.36 -0.57
C ASN A 7 -16.47 6.00 -0.73
N ILE A 8 -16.53 5.43 -1.93
CA ILE A 8 -17.06 4.09 -2.19
C ILE A 8 -15.90 3.08 -2.08
N PRO A 9 -15.96 2.10 -1.16
CA PRO A 9 -14.90 1.11 -0.97
C PRO A 9 -14.54 0.36 -2.26
N GLU A 10 -15.54 -0.02 -3.05
CA GLU A 10 -15.39 -0.73 -4.32
C GLU A 10 -14.59 0.09 -5.34
N TYR A 11 -14.74 1.42 -5.31
CA TYR A 11 -13.95 2.31 -6.17
C TYR A 11 -12.50 2.39 -5.74
N GLN A 12 -12.24 2.45 -4.43
CA GLN A 12 -10.88 2.43 -3.90
C GLN A 12 -10.17 1.13 -4.26
N GLU A 13 -10.87 0.00 -4.14
CA GLU A 13 -10.34 -1.30 -4.54
C GLU A 13 -10.06 -1.36 -6.05
N ALA A 14 -11.04 -0.97 -6.88
CA ALA A 14 -10.88 -0.89 -8.33
C ALA A 14 -9.71 0.02 -8.75
N SER A 15 -9.56 1.17 -8.10
CA SER A 15 -8.44 2.08 -8.34
C SER A 15 -7.11 1.43 -7.96
N SER A 16 -7.03 0.78 -6.80
CA SER A 16 -5.81 0.09 -6.37
C SER A 16 -5.44 -1.06 -7.32
N GLN A 17 -6.42 -1.84 -7.78
CA GLN A 17 -6.19 -2.90 -8.77
C GLN A 17 -5.66 -2.33 -10.09
N LEU A 18 -6.24 -1.21 -10.57
CA LEU A 18 -5.78 -0.55 -11.78
C LEU A 18 -4.36 0.01 -11.61
N ASP A 19 -4.08 0.66 -10.48
CA ASP A 19 -2.78 1.23 -10.17
C ASP A 19 -1.69 0.15 -10.12
N ASN A 20 -1.97 -1.01 -9.53
CA ASN A 20 -1.05 -2.14 -9.52
C ASN A 20 -0.68 -2.59 -10.94
N ARG A 21 -1.67 -2.74 -11.83
CA ARG A 21 -1.41 -3.11 -13.23
C ARG A 21 -0.64 -2.04 -14.00
N VAL A 22 -0.94 -0.77 -13.74
CA VAL A 22 -0.17 0.34 -14.31
C VAL A 22 1.29 0.28 -13.88
N GLN A 23 1.56 -0.04 -12.62
CA GLN A 23 2.93 -0.22 -12.14
C GLN A 23 3.62 -1.42 -12.79
N GLU A 24 2.92 -2.56 -12.94
CA GLU A 24 3.44 -3.72 -13.66
C GLU A 24 3.85 -3.37 -15.09
N TRP A 25 2.98 -2.72 -15.86
CA TRP A 25 3.29 -2.30 -17.24
C TRP A 25 4.44 -1.30 -17.30
N LYS A 26 4.53 -0.36 -16.35
CA LYS A 26 5.66 0.57 -16.26
C LYS A 26 6.97 -0.16 -16.00
N ASN A 27 6.97 -1.12 -15.08
CA ASN A 27 8.15 -1.94 -14.80
C ASN A 27 8.59 -2.75 -16.02
N GLU A 28 7.65 -3.33 -16.77
CA GLU A 28 7.95 -4.04 -18.02
C GLU A 28 8.53 -3.12 -19.10
N ILE A 29 7.97 -1.92 -19.26
CA ILE A 29 8.48 -0.90 -20.18
C ILE A 29 9.90 -0.48 -19.79
N ASP A 30 10.14 -0.25 -18.50
CA ASP A 30 11.45 0.16 -17.99
C ASP A 30 12.48 -0.95 -18.15
N ALA A 31 12.11 -2.21 -17.91
CA ALA A 31 12.97 -3.36 -18.15
C ALA A 31 13.38 -3.47 -19.62
N LYS A 32 12.42 -3.40 -20.56
CA LYS A 32 12.68 -3.44 -22.01
C LYS A 32 13.53 -2.24 -22.47
N ARG A 33 13.28 -1.06 -21.90
CA ARG A 33 14.07 0.15 -22.20
C ARG A 33 15.53 -0.02 -21.76
N ARG A 34 15.78 -0.62 -20.60
CA ARG A 34 17.14 -0.90 -20.12
C ARG A 34 17.85 -1.90 -21.01
N GLU A 35 17.16 -2.99 -21.37
CA GLU A 35 17.69 -3.99 -22.31
C GLU A 35 18.12 -3.36 -23.64
N ILE A 36 17.26 -2.54 -24.25
CA ILE A 36 17.58 -1.81 -25.49
C ILE A 36 18.80 -0.89 -25.27
N SER A 37 18.86 -0.16 -24.16
CA SER A 37 19.98 0.73 -23.85
C SER A 37 21.30 -0.04 -23.67
N GLU A 38 21.27 -1.22 -23.05
CA GLU A 38 22.46 -2.07 -22.87
C GLU A 38 22.97 -2.58 -24.21
N ILE A 39 22.08 -3.06 -25.09
CA ILE A 39 22.43 -3.52 -26.44
C ILE A 39 23.02 -2.35 -27.27
N GLN A 40 22.44 -1.15 -27.16
CA GLN A 40 22.97 0.03 -27.82
C GLN A 40 24.39 0.37 -27.35
N THR A 41 24.63 0.39 -26.04
CA THR A 41 25.95 0.65 -25.48
C THR A 41 26.97 -0.44 -25.88
N GLN A 42 26.56 -1.70 -25.93
CA GLN A 42 27.41 -2.80 -26.43
C GLN A 42 27.78 -2.58 -27.89
N LEU A 43 26.80 -2.24 -28.74
CA LEU A 43 27.04 -1.95 -30.16
C LEU A 43 28.01 -0.79 -30.35
N GLU A 44 27.88 0.29 -29.57
CA GLU A 44 28.79 1.44 -29.63
C GLU A 44 30.24 1.06 -29.26
N ASN A 45 30.42 0.22 -28.23
CA ASN A 45 31.75 -0.25 -27.80
C ASN A 45 32.38 -1.21 -28.80
N GLU A 46 31.58 -2.10 -29.40
CA GLU A 46 32.05 -3.12 -30.35
C GLU A 46 32.15 -2.59 -31.78
N ARG A 47 31.62 -1.41 -32.09
CA ARG A 47 31.50 -0.85 -33.45
C ARG A 47 32.78 -0.90 -34.27
N ALA A 48 33.93 -0.64 -33.65
CA ALA A 48 35.23 -0.64 -34.32
C ALA A 48 35.72 -2.05 -34.73
N LEU A 49 35.12 -3.10 -34.16
CA LEU A 49 35.48 -4.50 -34.37
C LEU A 49 34.53 -5.22 -35.34
N LEU A 50 33.39 -4.61 -35.69
CA LEU A 50 32.34 -5.23 -36.50
C LEU A 50 32.51 -4.93 -37.99
N THR A 51 32.08 -5.88 -38.84
CA THR A 51 31.92 -5.66 -40.28
C THR A 51 30.67 -4.82 -40.54
N LYS A 52 30.58 -4.20 -41.73
CA LYS A 52 29.42 -3.36 -42.08
C LYS A 52 28.10 -4.13 -42.07
N GLU A 53 28.10 -5.35 -42.59
CA GLU A 53 26.93 -6.22 -42.65
C GLU A 53 26.42 -6.58 -41.24
N LEU A 54 27.33 -6.93 -40.32
CA LEU A 54 26.99 -7.28 -38.95
C LEU A 54 26.54 -6.04 -38.14
N LEU A 55 27.08 -4.86 -38.45
CA LEU A 55 26.64 -3.60 -37.87
C LEU A 55 25.19 -3.27 -38.29
N GLU A 56 24.87 -3.40 -39.58
CA GLU A 56 23.52 -3.16 -40.11
C GLU A 56 22.50 -4.12 -39.48
N GLU A 57 22.82 -5.42 -39.37
CA GLU A 57 21.95 -6.42 -38.72
C GLU A 57 21.64 -6.04 -37.26
N ARG A 58 22.65 -5.64 -36.48
CA ARG A 58 22.47 -5.24 -35.08
C ARG A 58 21.69 -3.93 -34.94
N GLU A 59 21.87 -2.98 -35.85
CA GLU A 59 21.08 -1.74 -35.87
C GLU A 59 19.60 -2.02 -36.20
N GLU A 60 19.33 -2.96 -37.11
CA GLU A 60 17.97 -3.42 -37.41
C GLU A 60 17.32 -4.13 -36.21
N ASP A 61 18.05 -4.98 -35.50
CA ASP A 61 17.57 -5.63 -34.27
C ASP A 61 17.19 -4.61 -33.19
N ILE A 62 18.06 -3.62 -32.94
CA ILE A 62 17.78 -2.55 -31.97
C ILE A 62 16.53 -1.78 -32.38
N LYS A 63 16.40 -1.44 -33.67
CA LYS A 63 15.23 -0.73 -34.18
C LYS A 63 13.96 -1.55 -34.03
N TYR A 64 14.02 -2.85 -34.33
CA TYR A 64 12.90 -3.76 -34.12
C TYR A 64 12.45 -3.80 -32.65
N LEU A 65 13.39 -3.89 -31.70
CA LEU A 65 13.07 -3.85 -30.27
C LEU A 65 12.46 -2.50 -29.84
N GLN A 66 12.94 -1.38 -30.39
CA GLN A 66 12.36 -0.05 -30.15
C GLN A 66 10.93 0.07 -30.68
N ASP A 67 10.67 -0.46 -31.87
CA ASP A 67 9.34 -0.47 -32.48
C ASP A 67 8.39 -1.34 -31.64
N GLN A 68 8.85 -2.51 -31.19
CA GLN A 68 8.10 -3.36 -30.26
C GLN A 68 7.79 -2.66 -28.93
N LEU A 69 8.76 -1.93 -28.36
CA LEU A 69 8.54 -1.17 -27.12
C LEU A 69 7.48 -0.08 -27.34
N THR A 70 7.53 0.61 -28.46
CA THR A 70 6.57 1.66 -28.82
C THR A 70 5.17 1.08 -29.03
N GLU A 71 5.06 -0.04 -29.74
CA GLU A 71 3.80 -0.76 -29.93
C GLU A 71 3.23 -1.24 -28.59
N TYR A 72 4.09 -1.76 -27.71
CA TYR A 72 3.69 -2.17 -26.36
C TYR A 72 3.14 -0.99 -25.56
N GLN A 73 3.85 0.15 -25.55
CA GLN A 73 3.39 1.37 -24.89
C GLN A 73 2.04 1.84 -25.44
N GLN A 74 1.88 1.85 -26.76
CA GLN A 74 0.63 2.25 -27.42
C GLN A 74 -0.51 1.29 -27.09
N LYS A 75 -0.25 -0.02 -27.05
CA LYS A 75 -1.24 -1.03 -26.69
C LYS A 75 -1.71 -0.88 -25.24
N ARG A 76 -0.82 -0.54 -24.32
CA ARG A 76 -1.18 -0.34 -22.91
C ARG A 76 -1.79 1.03 -22.62
N PHE A 77 -1.16 2.10 -23.10
CA PHE A 77 -1.46 3.50 -22.70
C PHE A 77 -1.97 4.39 -23.84
N GLY A 78 -2.05 3.89 -25.07
CA GLY A 78 -2.55 4.65 -26.20
C GLY A 78 -4.07 4.89 -26.16
N PRO A 79 -4.62 5.65 -27.13
CA PRO A 79 -6.05 5.88 -27.25
C PRO A 79 -6.78 4.55 -27.48
N GLY A 80 -7.60 4.13 -26.52
CA GLY A 80 -8.25 2.81 -26.53
C GLY A 80 -7.37 1.64 -26.08
N GLY A 81 -6.18 1.92 -25.54
CA GLY A 81 -5.31 0.90 -24.96
C GLY A 81 -5.90 0.25 -23.70
N ASP A 82 -5.22 -0.78 -23.22
CA ASP A 82 -5.68 -1.62 -22.10
C ASP A 82 -5.97 -0.80 -20.84
N PHE A 83 -5.19 0.25 -20.57
CA PHE A 83 -5.45 1.14 -19.44
C PHE A 83 -6.84 1.77 -19.49
N ILE A 84 -7.22 2.35 -20.62
CA ILE A 84 -8.52 3.02 -20.77
C ILE A 84 -9.64 1.99 -20.73
N LEU A 85 -9.44 0.84 -21.37
CA LEU A 85 -10.42 -0.25 -21.39
C LEU A 85 -10.68 -0.78 -19.98
N GLN A 86 -9.62 -1.09 -19.22
CA GLN A 86 -9.73 -1.59 -17.85
C GLN A 86 -10.29 -0.54 -16.91
N LYS A 87 -9.85 0.72 -17.04
CA LYS A 87 -10.42 1.84 -16.28
C LYS A 87 -11.93 1.92 -16.51
N LYS A 88 -12.38 1.82 -17.76
CA LYS A 88 -13.81 1.79 -18.08
C LYS A 88 -14.48 0.56 -17.48
N GLN A 89 -13.94 -0.64 -17.63
CA GLN A 89 -14.55 -1.87 -17.11
C GLN A 89 -14.70 -1.86 -15.58
N LEU A 90 -13.72 -1.35 -14.85
CA LEU A 90 -13.72 -1.33 -13.39
C LEU A 90 -14.55 -0.17 -12.83
N ILE A 91 -14.42 1.03 -13.40
CA ILE A 91 -15.04 2.24 -12.86
C ILE A 91 -16.48 2.42 -13.35
N LYS A 92 -16.81 2.00 -14.58
CA LYS A 92 -18.15 2.22 -15.17
C LYS A 92 -19.29 1.61 -14.35
N PRO A 93 -19.21 0.36 -13.86
CA PRO A 93 -20.27 -0.22 -13.04
C PRO A 93 -20.56 0.61 -11.77
N ILE A 94 -19.50 1.14 -11.15
CA ILE A 94 -19.60 1.98 -9.95
C ILE A 94 -20.22 3.34 -10.29
N GLN A 95 -19.83 3.95 -11.40
CA GLN A 95 -20.47 5.17 -11.89
C GLN A 95 -21.95 4.96 -12.20
N ASP A 96 -22.32 3.80 -12.75
CA ASP A 96 -23.71 3.47 -13.06
C ASP A 96 -24.52 3.28 -11.76
N GLN A 97 -23.96 2.67 -10.72
CA GLN A 97 -24.58 2.61 -9.38
C GLN A 97 -24.82 4.01 -8.79
N VAL A 98 -23.82 4.89 -8.88
CA VAL A 98 -23.97 6.29 -8.46
C VAL A 98 -25.05 6.99 -9.25
N PHE A 99 -25.09 6.78 -10.57
CA PHE A 99 -26.10 7.38 -11.43
C PHE A 99 -27.51 6.93 -11.06
N THR A 100 -27.72 5.63 -10.82
CA THR A 100 -29.00 5.10 -10.36
C THR A 100 -29.41 5.69 -9.01
N ALA A 101 -28.49 5.81 -8.05
CA ALA A 101 -28.78 6.43 -6.76
C ALA A 101 -29.14 7.93 -6.89
N VAL A 102 -28.49 8.64 -7.81
CA VAL A 102 -28.80 10.03 -8.14
C VAL A 102 -30.20 10.16 -8.75
N GLN A 103 -30.55 9.28 -9.70
CA GLN A 103 -31.89 9.24 -10.31
C GLN A 103 -32.97 8.99 -9.25
N GLU A 104 -32.75 8.05 -8.34
CA GLU A 104 -33.69 7.77 -7.25
C GLU A 104 -33.93 8.99 -6.34
N ILE A 105 -32.89 9.77 -6.06
CA ILE A 105 -33.03 11.02 -5.30
C ILE A 105 -33.78 12.07 -6.13
N ALA A 106 -33.45 12.20 -7.41
CA ALA A 106 -34.08 13.15 -8.31
C ALA A 106 -35.59 12.93 -8.38
N ASP A 107 -36.02 11.69 -8.59
CA ASP A 107 -37.44 11.32 -8.67
C ASP A 107 -38.17 11.56 -7.35
N ARG A 108 -37.58 11.15 -6.22
CA ARG A 108 -38.20 11.30 -4.89
C ARG A 108 -38.37 12.75 -4.46
N ARG A 109 -37.49 13.64 -4.93
CA ARG A 109 -37.48 15.06 -4.55
C ARG A 109 -37.95 15.98 -5.67
N ASN A 110 -38.37 15.41 -6.81
CA ASN A 110 -38.79 16.12 -8.02
C ASN A 110 -37.73 17.14 -8.52
N PHE A 111 -36.48 16.70 -8.66
CA PHE A 111 -35.44 17.52 -9.28
C PHE A 111 -35.37 17.28 -10.78
N ASP A 112 -35.47 18.35 -11.56
CA ASP A 112 -35.34 18.28 -13.01
C ASP A 112 -33.88 18.19 -13.48
N PHE A 113 -32.95 18.73 -12.69
CA PHE A 113 -31.52 18.78 -13.03
C PHE A 113 -30.63 18.52 -11.82
N ILE A 114 -29.60 17.71 -12.01
CA ILE A 114 -28.53 17.50 -11.05
C ILE A 114 -27.20 17.75 -11.77
N PHE A 115 -26.39 18.63 -11.21
CA PHE A 115 -25.11 19.02 -11.79
C PHE A 115 -23.96 18.40 -11.00
N ASP A 116 -22.96 17.93 -11.73
CA ASP A 116 -21.71 17.55 -11.11
C ASP A 116 -20.83 18.80 -10.86
N ARG A 117 -20.49 19.05 -9.59
CA ARG A 117 -19.60 20.15 -9.19
C ARG A 117 -18.18 20.02 -9.76
N THR A 118 -17.73 18.80 -10.03
CA THR A 118 -16.39 18.54 -10.61
C THR A 118 -16.36 18.69 -12.13
N SER A 119 -17.51 18.87 -12.78
CA SER A 119 -17.55 19.15 -14.21
C SER A 119 -17.13 20.59 -14.52
N GLU A 120 -16.57 20.83 -15.71
CA GLU A 120 -16.18 22.15 -16.23
C GLU A 120 -17.37 23.11 -16.46
N ILE A 121 -18.57 22.76 -16.00
CA ILE A 121 -19.72 23.66 -15.99
C ILE A 121 -19.37 24.83 -15.07
N GLY A 122 -19.48 26.07 -15.57
CA GLY A 122 -19.10 27.33 -14.92
C GLY A 122 -19.91 27.67 -13.66
N MET A 123 -19.86 26.81 -12.64
CA MET A 123 -20.54 26.96 -11.37
C MET A 123 -19.69 27.80 -10.43
N ILE A 124 -20.00 29.09 -10.33
CA ILE A 124 -19.25 30.03 -9.50
C ILE A 124 -19.51 29.78 -8.00
N TYR A 125 -20.75 29.45 -7.64
CA TYR A 125 -21.14 29.23 -6.25
C TYR A 125 -22.38 28.33 -6.13
N ALA A 126 -22.36 27.43 -5.14
CA ALA A 126 -23.51 26.64 -4.71
C ALA A 126 -23.52 26.57 -3.18
N LYS A 127 -24.70 26.72 -2.57
CA LYS A 127 -24.85 26.55 -1.11
C LYS A 127 -24.78 25.07 -0.74
N SER A 128 -24.18 24.77 0.41
CA SER A 128 -23.96 23.39 0.89
C SER A 128 -25.26 22.60 1.13
N ASN A 129 -26.38 23.27 1.40
CA ASN A 129 -27.68 22.62 1.62
C ASN A 129 -28.27 21.98 0.35
N TYR A 130 -27.77 22.34 -0.84
CA TYR A 130 -28.15 21.71 -2.11
C TYR A 130 -27.18 20.59 -2.51
N ASP A 131 -26.13 20.34 -1.73
CA ASP A 131 -25.25 19.21 -1.94
C ASP A 131 -25.93 17.91 -1.48
N MET A 132 -26.01 16.94 -2.37
CA MET A 132 -26.63 15.64 -2.13
C MET A 132 -25.61 14.51 -2.08
N SER A 133 -24.31 14.81 -2.12
CA SER A 133 -23.26 13.81 -2.16
C SER A 133 -23.36 12.80 -1.02
N ASP A 134 -23.58 13.27 0.22
CA ASP A 134 -23.75 12.39 1.39
C ASP A 134 -25.07 11.59 1.37
N GLN A 135 -26.09 12.07 0.65
CA GLN A 135 -27.34 11.33 0.48
C GLN A 135 -27.16 10.20 -0.54
N VAL A 136 -26.49 10.50 -1.66
CA VAL A 136 -26.13 9.52 -2.68
C VAL A 136 -25.25 8.43 -2.08
N LEU A 137 -24.19 8.81 -1.35
CA LEU A 137 -23.31 7.86 -0.65
C LEU A 137 -24.09 6.93 0.27
N ARG A 138 -25.04 7.45 1.05
CA ARG A 138 -25.86 6.62 1.93
C ARG A 138 -26.74 5.64 1.19
N ILE A 139 -27.32 6.02 0.05
CA ILE A 139 -28.12 5.10 -0.77
C ILE A 139 -27.25 3.95 -1.27
N ILE A 140 -26.06 4.26 -1.77
CA ILE A 140 -25.10 3.27 -2.27
C ILE A 140 -24.66 2.34 -1.14
N THR A 141 -24.22 2.88 0.01
CA THR A 141 -23.82 2.05 1.16
C THR A 141 -24.97 1.19 1.67
N ARG A 142 -26.21 1.71 1.68
CA ARG A 142 -27.39 0.92 2.08
C ARG A 142 -27.68 -0.19 1.07
N ALA A 143 -27.54 0.07 -0.23
CA ALA A 143 -27.72 -0.93 -1.27
C ALA A 143 -26.65 -2.03 -1.18
N ALA A 144 -25.38 -1.68 -1.02
CA ALA A 144 -24.30 -2.64 -0.80
C ALA A 144 -24.54 -3.50 0.46
N ASN A 145 -24.94 -2.88 1.56
CA ASN A 145 -25.28 -3.59 2.80
C ASN A 145 -26.50 -4.50 2.65
N ARG A 146 -27.43 -4.22 1.73
CA ARG A 146 -28.58 -5.10 1.44
C ARG A 146 -28.17 -6.39 0.74
N GLU A 147 -27.20 -6.31 -0.16
CA GLU A 147 -26.69 -7.46 -0.90
C GLU A 147 -25.89 -8.42 -0.01
N GLN A 148 -25.27 -7.90 1.06
CA GLN A 148 -24.48 -8.67 2.02
C GLN A 148 -25.30 -9.32 3.15
N ILE A 149 -26.64 -9.30 3.09
CA ILE A 149 -27.49 -9.88 4.15
C ILE A 149 -27.74 -11.36 3.91
N GLU A 150 -27.14 -12.20 4.75
CA GLU A 150 -27.37 -13.65 4.73
C GLU A 150 -28.39 -14.09 5.79
N THR A 151 -28.51 -13.39 6.93
CA THR A 151 -29.34 -13.86 8.05
C THR A 151 -30.55 -12.97 8.38
N ARG A 152 -31.54 -13.56 9.09
CA ARG A 152 -32.72 -12.81 9.59
C ARG A 152 -32.33 -11.70 10.56
N GLN A 153 -31.22 -11.82 11.28
CA GLN A 153 -30.75 -10.85 12.25
C GLN A 153 -30.20 -9.60 11.52
N ASP A 154 -29.34 -9.79 10.52
CA ASP A 154 -28.78 -8.71 9.69
C ASP A 154 -29.89 -7.92 9.00
N ARG A 155 -30.93 -8.62 8.53
CA ARG A 155 -32.13 -8.01 7.93
C ARG A 155 -32.88 -7.08 8.90
N ARG A 156 -32.89 -7.41 10.20
CA ARG A 156 -33.53 -6.60 11.24
C ARG A 156 -32.66 -5.40 11.62
N GLU A 157 -31.35 -5.55 11.61
CA GLU A 157 -30.38 -4.48 11.89
C GLU A 157 -30.35 -3.46 10.75
N LEU A 158 -30.35 -3.92 9.49
CA LEU A 158 -30.45 -3.05 8.32
C LEU A 158 -31.74 -2.23 8.33
N ARG A 159 -32.90 -2.84 8.60
CA ARG A 159 -34.17 -2.11 8.71
C ARG A 159 -34.12 -1.01 9.77
N GLN A 160 -33.44 -1.26 10.88
CA GLN A 160 -33.23 -0.25 11.92
C GLN A 160 -32.26 0.85 11.46
N ALA A 161 -31.23 0.52 10.68
CA ALA A 161 -30.29 1.48 10.11
C ALA A 161 -30.95 2.36 9.02
N GLU A 162 -31.81 1.80 8.17
CA GLU A 162 -32.49 2.53 7.10
C GLU A 162 -33.43 3.61 7.61
N ASN A 163 -34.08 3.35 8.75
CA ASN A 163 -35.01 4.27 9.39
C ASN A 163 -34.31 5.41 10.15
N ARG A 164 -32.96 5.43 10.23
CA ARG A 164 -32.21 6.49 10.92
C ARG A 164 -32.12 7.75 10.06
N THR A 165 -32.18 8.88 10.76
CA THR A 165 -32.00 10.22 10.19
C THR A 165 -30.52 10.58 10.06
N VAL A 166 -30.20 11.63 9.29
CA VAL A 166 -28.81 12.12 9.10
C VAL A 166 -28.11 12.40 10.44
N ALA A 167 -28.80 13.02 11.38
CA ALA A 167 -28.26 13.36 12.69
C ALA A 167 -28.05 12.13 13.58
N GLN A 168 -28.84 11.06 13.39
CA GLN A 168 -28.65 9.81 14.12
C GLN A 168 -27.50 8.99 13.52
N ASP A 169 -27.37 8.98 12.19
CA ASP A 169 -26.27 8.32 11.49
C ASP A 169 -24.92 8.93 11.87
N SER A 170 -24.83 10.27 11.95
CA SER A 170 -23.58 10.95 12.35
C SER A 170 -23.16 10.60 13.79
N VAL A 171 -24.12 10.47 14.72
CA VAL A 171 -23.86 10.04 16.10
C VAL A 171 -23.37 8.60 16.15
N VAL A 172 -23.96 7.70 15.35
CA VAL A 172 -23.52 6.30 15.27
C VAL A 172 -22.12 6.20 14.67
N GLN A 173 -21.83 6.95 13.60
CA GLN A 173 -20.51 7.01 12.98
C GLN A 173 -19.45 7.57 13.92
N ALA A 174 -19.74 8.67 14.63
CA ALA A 174 -18.83 9.26 15.61
C ALA A 174 -18.52 8.28 16.75
N ARG A 175 -19.51 7.52 17.21
CA ARG A 175 -19.32 6.47 18.23
C ARG A 175 -18.48 5.30 17.71
N ALA A 176 -18.67 4.90 16.45
CA ALA A 176 -17.86 3.87 15.81
C ALA A 176 -16.40 4.30 15.66
N GLN A 177 -16.16 5.53 15.17
CA GLN A 177 -14.83 6.12 15.08
C GLN A 177 -14.16 6.25 16.45
N ALA A 178 -14.88 6.73 17.47
CA ALA A 178 -14.36 6.80 18.84
C ALA A 178 -13.99 5.42 19.39
N SER A 179 -14.79 4.39 19.07
CA SER A 179 -14.46 3.01 19.46
C SER A 179 -13.23 2.47 18.76
N GLU A 180 -13.02 2.78 17.48
CA GLU A 180 -11.80 2.36 16.78
C GLU A 180 -10.57 3.12 17.26
N ASN A 181 -10.67 4.43 17.47
CA ASN A 181 -9.60 5.22 18.05
C ASN A 181 -9.21 4.68 19.44
N ALA A 182 -10.17 4.28 20.26
CA ALA A 182 -9.88 3.66 21.56
C ALA A 182 -9.18 2.29 21.44
N LYS A 183 -9.48 1.49 20.40
CA LYS A 183 -8.79 0.22 20.13
C LYS A 183 -7.36 0.45 19.67
N THR A 184 -7.14 1.38 18.73
CA THR A 184 -5.79 1.70 18.24
C THR A 184 -4.93 2.30 19.34
N GLU A 185 -5.47 3.20 20.16
CA GLU A 185 -4.79 3.71 21.36
C GLU A 185 -4.39 2.60 22.33
N ARG A 186 -5.30 1.64 22.57
CA ARG A 186 -5.02 0.48 23.43
C ARG A 186 -3.92 -0.41 22.84
N GLU A 187 -3.92 -0.65 21.53
CA GLU A 187 -2.89 -1.42 20.84
C GLU A 187 -1.52 -0.74 20.93
N LEU A 188 -1.46 0.57 20.67
CA LEU A 188 -0.25 1.37 20.82
C LEU A 188 0.28 1.33 22.26
N TYR A 189 -0.61 1.43 23.25
CA TYR A 189 -0.23 1.30 24.66
C TYR A 189 0.36 -0.09 24.98
N ILE A 190 -0.27 -1.17 24.52
CA ILE A 190 0.23 -2.54 24.72
C ILE A 190 1.60 -2.71 24.05
N GLU A 191 1.78 -2.16 22.84
CA GLU A 191 3.04 -2.24 22.11
C GLU A 191 4.16 -1.47 22.82
N GLN A 192 3.89 -0.25 23.30
CA GLN A 192 4.82 0.54 24.11
C GLN A 192 5.25 -0.24 25.36
N ARG A 193 4.29 -0.81 26.11
CA ARG A 193 4.57 -1.65 27.28
C ARG A 193 5.41 -2.89 26.96
N ARG A 194 5.18 -3.50 25.78
CA ARG A 194 5.99 -4.60 25.29
C ARG A 194 7.43 -4.16 25.02
N ARG A 195 7.63 -3.03 24.33
CA ARG A 195 8.96 -2.46 24.04
C ARG A 195 9.72 -2.11 25.32
N GLU A 196 9.07 -1.48 26.30
CA GLU A 196 9.65 -1.19 27.62
C GLU A 196 10.08 -2.47 28.35
N ARG A 197 9.21 -3.49 28.36
CA ARG A 197 9.54 -4.77 29.01
C ARG A 197 10.71 -5.45 28.32
N ASP A 198 10.71 -5.46 26.99
CA ASP A 198 11.73 -6.15 26.20
C ASP A 198 13.08 -5.41 26.31
N SER A 199 13.09 -4.08 26.37
CA SER A 199 14.30 -3.30 26.66
C SER A 199 14.83 -3.53 28.08
N LEU A 200 13.95 -3.59 29.08
CA LEU A 200 14.33 -3.92 30.47
C LEU A 200 14.92 -5.34 30.56
N ARG A 201 14.34 -6.31 29.84
CA ARG A 201 14.86 -7.68 29.76
C ARG A 201 16.23 -7.72 29.09
N ALA A 202 16.41 -6.98 27.99
CA ALA A 202 17.69 -6.88 27.30
C ALA A 202 18.77 -6.25 28.19
N ALA A 203 18.45 -5.16 28.90
CA ALA A 203 19.36 -4.52 29.86
C ALA A 203 19.76 -5.47 30.99
N LYS A 204 18.79 -6.19 31.60
CA LYS A 204 19.07 -7.20 32.64
C LYS A 204 19.94 -8.34 32.12
N LYS A 205 19.70 -8.79 30.89
CA LYS A 205 20.51 -9.84 30.25
C LYS A 205 21.95 -9.36 30.02
N ALA A 206 22.14 -8.16 29.48
CA ALA A 206 23.45 -7.57 29.28
C ALA A 206 24.22 -7.37 30.60
N GLU A 207 23.55 -6.91 31.65
CA GLU A 207 24.15 -6.78 32.98
C GLU A 207 24.59 -8.13 33.56
N PHE A 208 23.75 -9.16 33.42
CA PHE A 208 24.08 -10.52 33.83
C PHE A 208 25.27 -11.09 33.05
N GLU A 209 25.30 -10.91 31.73
CA GLU A 209 26.41 -11.34 30.87
C GLU A 209 27.71 -10.62 31.23
N ALA A 210 27.68 -9.30 31.43
CA ALA A 210 28.83 -8.52 31.88
C ALA A 210 29.33 -8.96 33.26
N ARG A 211 28.43 -9.27 34.20
CA ARG A 211 28.79 -9.82 35.51
C ARG A 211 29.44 -11.20 35.38
N ARG A 212 28.88 -12.07 34.54
CA ARG A 212 29.44 -13.41 34.26
C ARG A 212 30.84 -13.30 33.66
N GLU A 213 31.04 -12.39 32.71
CA GLU A 213 32.36 -12.15 32.09
C GLU A 213 33.39 -11.65 33.10
N ARG A 214 33.02 -10.73 34.01
CA ARG A 214 33.92 -10.29 35.09
C ARG A 214 34.37 -11.44 35.98
N ILE A 215 33.42 -12.26 36.44
CA ILE A 215 33.72 -13.43 37.28
C ILE A 215 34.62 -14.43 36.54
N LEU A 216 34.38 -14.68 35.26
CA LEU A 216 35.22 -15.57 34.45
C LEU A 216 36.64 -15.01 34.27
N LYS A 217 36.78 -13.70 34.02
CA LYS A 217 38.09 -13.03 33.94
C LYS A 217 38.86 -13.09 35.25
N GLU A 218 38.19 -12.83 36.38
CA GLU A 218 38.78 -12.93 37.73
C GLU A 218 39.24 -14.36 38.03
N ARG A 219 38.41 -15.37 37.73
CA ARG A 219 38.78 -16.79 37.91
C ARG A 219 39.96 -17.19 37.03
N LYS A 220 39.98 -16.75 35.78
CA LYS A 220 41.08 -17.04 34.86
C LYS A 220 42.38 -16.39 35.35
N ALA A 221 42.36 -15.12 35.74
CA ALA A 221 43.51 -14.44 36.32
C ALA A 221 44.02 -15.12 37.61
N ALA A 222 43.12 -15.62 38.46
CA ALA A 222 43.48 -16.39 39.64
C ALA A 222 44.11 -17.75 39.27
N GLN A 223 43.59 -18.45 38.26
CA GLN A 223 44.19 -19.69 37.76
C GLN A 223 45.58 -19.46 37.15
N ASP A 224 45.70 -18.44 36.29
CA ASP A 224 46.94 -18.08 35.62
C ASP A 224 48.03 -17.70 36.65
N SER A 225 47.67 -16.97 37.71
CA SER A 225 48.63 -16.63 38.79
C SER A 225 49.05 -17.84 39.64
N ILE A 226 48.14 -18.76 39.95
CA ILE A 226 48.48 -20.02 40.63
C ILE A 226 49.38 -20.88 39.75
N GLN A 227 49.11 -20.94 38.44
CA GLN A 227 49.90 -21.72 37.51
C GLN A 227 51.30 -21.11 37.33
N ALA A 228 51.42 -19.79 37.19
CA ALA A 228 52.70 -19.09 37.16
C ALA A 228 53.52 -19.32 38.45
N ALA A 229 52.88 -19.29 39.62
CA ALA A 229 53.54 -19.61 40.89
C ALA A 229 54.02 -21.07 40.95
N ARG A 230 53.23 -22.02 40.43
CA ARG A 230 53.64 -23.44 40.33
C ARG A 230 54.79 -23.66 39.36
N GLU A 231 54.78 -22.97 38.21
CA GLU A 231 55.86 -23.05 37.22
C GLU A 231 57.16 -22.45 37.78
N ALA A 232 57.10 -21.31 38.46
CA ALA A 232 58.24 -20.72 39.16
C ALA A 232 58.79 -21.64 40.28
N ALA A 233 57.91 -22.30 41.04
CA ALA A 233 58.29 -23.29 42.05
C ALA A 233 58.94 -24.56 41.45
N LYS A 234 58.60 -24.90 40.19
CA LYS A 234 59.20 -26.03 39.47
C LYS A 234 60.59 -25.67 38.92
N GLN A 235 60.73 -24.48 38.34
CA GLN A 235 62.02 -23.97 37.87
C GLN A 235 63.05 -23.80 38.99
N THR A 236 62.61 -23.39 40.18
CA THR A 236 63.47 -23.30 41.38
C THR A 236 63.87 -24.66 41.94
N LYS A 237 63.08 -25.72 41.73
CA LYS A 237 63.46 -27.10 42.07
C LYS A 237 64.42 -27.72 41.05
N ASP A 238 64.23 -27.43 39.77
CA ASP A 238 65.11 -27.93 38.70
C ASP A 238 66.49 -27.23 38.68
N THR A 239 66.66 -26.12 39.41
CA THR A 239 67.96 -25.43 39.60
C THR A 239 68.72 -25.86 40.86
N ILE A 240 68.14 -26.73 41.70
CA ILE A 240 68.73 -27.20 42.97
C ILE A 240 69.20 -28.67 42.89
N ASN A 241 68.94 -29.37 41.77
CA ASN A 241 69.52 -30.67 41.44
C ASN A 241 70.58 -30.54 40.34
#